data_AF-D3DAH7-F1
#
_entry.id   AF-D3DAH7-F1
#
_cell.length_a   1.000
_cell.length_b   1.000
_cell.length_c   1.000
_cell.angle_alpha   90.00
_cell.angle_beta   90.00
_cell.angle_gamma   90.00
#
_symmetry.space_group_name_H-M   'P 1'
#
loop_
_entity.id
_entity.type
_entity.pdbx_description
1 polymer ?
#
loop_
_entity_poly.entity_id
_entity_poly.type
_entity_poly.pdbx_seq_one_letter_code
_entity_poly.pdbx_strand_id
1 'polypeptide(L)'
;MTSPTDLADYRERREAGIAIPSETERQAAMWTQGLEAKARAAALVSRHPDLAEKLTAGPLSFTSPALWNGYVPPRQWGGALNTSPQRRALVEICAEAWRRENPTSV
;
A
#
# COMPACT_ATOMS: atom_id res chain seq x y z
N MET A 1 6.47 2.57 -25.80
CA MET A 1 5.70 1.44 -26.38
C MET A 1 4.37 1.38 -25.65
N THR A 2 3.36 2.11 -26.13
CA THR A 2 1.98 1.97 -25.66
C THR A 2 1.40 0.70 -26.27
N SER A 3 0.87 -0.18 -25.43
CA SER A 3 0.30 -1.46 -25.85
C SER A 3 -0.91 -1.21 -26.77
N PRO A 4 -1.17 -2.03 -27.81
CA PRO A 4 -2.29 -1.83 -28.75
C PRO A 4 -3.68 -1.75 -28.09
N THR A 5 -3.83 -2.28 -26.87
CA THR A 5 -5.04 -2.21 -26.04
C THR A 5 -5.37 -0.79 -25.55
N ASP A 6 -4.39 0.11 -25.50
CA ASP A 6 -4.50 1.46 -24.93
C ASP A 6 -5.13 2.47 -25.93
N LEU A 7 -4.94 2.28 -27.23
CA LEU A 7 -5.39 3.23 -28.27
C LEU A 7 -6.88 3.10 -28.63
N ALA A 8 -7.45 1.89 -28.53
CA ALA A 8 -8.87 1.68 -28.79
C ALA A 8 -9.74 2.25 -27.67
N ASP A 9 -9.36 2.02 -26.40
CA ASP A 9 -10.02 2.57 -25.21
C ASP A 9 -9.96 4.12 -25.19
N TYR A 10 -8.84 4.69 -25.64
CA TYR A 10 -8.65 6.14 -25.72
C TYR A 10 -9.60 6.83 -26.71
N ARG A 11 -9.86 6.18 -27.86
CA ARG A 11 -10.71 6.74 -28.93
C ARG A 11 -12.17 6.74 -28.52
N GLU A 12 -12.62 5.63 -27.94
CA GLU A 12 -13.99 5.43 -27.47
C GLU A 12 -14.35 6.38 -26.31
N ARG A 13 -13.43 6.58 -25.35
CA ARG A 13 -13.59 7.57 -24.26
C ARG A 13 -13.71 9.00 -24.77
N ARG A 14 -12.94 9.36 -25.80
CA ARG A 14 -12.98 10.70 -26.41
C ARG A 14 -14.31 10.94 -27.13
N GLU A 15 -14.82 9.95 -27.86
CA GLU A 15 -16.12 10.00 -28.53
C GLU A 15 -17.28 10.08 -27.52
N ALA A 16 -17.14 9.44 -26.36
CA ALA A 16 -18.08 9.54 -25.24
C ALA A 16 -17.97 10.84 -24.41
N GLY A 17 -17.05 11.75 -24.74
CA GLY A 17 -16.83 12.99 -23.98
C GLY A 17 -16.23 12.78 -22.58
N ILE A 18 -15.68 11.59 -22.31
CA ILE A 18 -15.04 11.26 -21.04
C ILE A 18 -13.63 11.86 -21.04
N ALA A 19 -13.41 12.84 -20.16
CA ALA A 19 -12.09 13.44 -20.00
C ALA A 19 -11.07 12.39 -19.55
N ILE A 20 -9.95 12.32 -20.28
CA ILE A 20 -8.84 11.42 -19.94
C ILE A 20 -7.90 12.19 -19.01
N PRO A 21 -7.60 11.66 -17.80
CA PRO A 21 -6.75 12.36 -16.86
C PRO A 21 -5.35 12.59 -17.43
N SER A 22 -4.82 13.79 -17.21
CA SER A 22 -3.44 14.13 -17.51
C SER A 22 -2.46 13.24 -16.75
N GLU A 23 -1.20 13.21 -17.18
CA GLU A 23 -0.15 12.45 -16.47
C GLU A 23 -0.03 12.91 -15.01
N THR A 24 -0.09 14.21 -14.76
CA THR A 24 -0.06 14.79 -13.41
C THR A 24 -1.24 14.32 -12.56
N GLU A 25 -2.45 14.26 -13.12
CA GLU A 25 -3.64 13.77 -12.40
C GLU A 25 -3.56 12.26 -12.11
N ARG A 26 -3.03 11.48 -13.06
CA ARG A 26 -2.75 10.04 -12.84
C ARG A 26 -1.71 9.83 -11.75
N GLN A 27 -0.64 10.61 -11.76
CA GLN A 27 0.43 10.51 -10.79
C GLN A 27 -0.03 10.97 -9.39
N ALA A 28 -0.84 12.04 -9.32
CA ALA A 28 -1.49 12.48 -8.09
C ALA A 28 -2.44 11.40 -7.52
N ALA A 29 -3.26 10.78 -8.36
CA ALA A 29 -4.15 9.69 -7.94
C ALA A 29 -3.37 8.48 -7.39
N MET A 30 -2.27 8.09 -8.05
CA MET A 30 -1.39 7.03 -7.57
C MET A 30 -0.74 7.37 -6.23
N TRP A 31 -0.28 8.62 -6.04
CA TRP A 31 0.27 9.07 -4.76
C TRP A 31 -0.79 9.09 -3.66
N THR A 32 -1.98 9.60 -3.93
CA THR A 32 -3.11 9.61 -2.98
C THR A 32 -3.47 8.18 -2.56
N GLN A 33 -3.61 7.26 -3.51
CA GLN A 33 -3.90 5.85 -3.21
C GLN A 33 -2.79 5.22 -2.34
N GLY A 34 -1.53 5.56 -2.61
CA GLY A 34 -0.39 5.12 -1.79
C GLY A 34 -0.43 5.68 -0.36
N LEU A 35 -0.84 6.94 -0.18
CA LEU A 35 -1.00 7.56 1.14
C LEU A 35 -2.17 6.95 1.91
N GLU A 36 -3.30 6.74 1.25
CA GLU A 36 -4.48 6.09 1.85
C GLU A 36 -4.16 4.65 2.28
N ALA A 37 -3.43 3.89 1.47
CA ALA A 37 -3.01 2.54 1.83
C ALA A 37 -2.14 2.51 3.10
N LYS A 38 -1.21 3.47 3.23
CA LYS A 38 -0.38 3.62 4.44
C LYS A 38 -1.23 4.00 5.65
N ALA A 39 -2.05 5.03 5.53
CA ALA A 39 -2.92 5.48 6.62
C ALA A 39 -3.86 4.36 7.09
N ARG A 40 -4.41 3.58 6.16
CA ARG A 40 -5.23 2.41 6.46
C ARG A 40 -4.44 1.35 7.22
N ALA A 41 -3.23 1.02 6.78
CA ALA A 41 -2.38 0.04 7.46
C ALA A 41 -2.07 0.48 8.91
N ALA A 42 -1.67 1.75 9.11
CA ALA A 42 -1.43 2.30 10.44
C ALA A 42 -2.67 2.22 11.34
N ALA A 43 -3.83 2.62 10.80
CA ALA A 43 -5.10 2.60 11.53
C ALA A 43 -5.50 1.17 11.95
N LEU A 44 -5.40 0.18 11.05
CA LEU A 44 -5.72 -1.21 11.37
C LEU A 44 -4.82 -1.77 12.47
N VAL A 45 -3.51 -1.54 12.38
CA VAL A 45 -2.56 -2.04 13.39
C VAL A 45 -2.76 -1.34 14.74
N SER A 46 -3.06 -0.03 14.75
CA SER A 46 -3.31 0.69 16.01
C SER A 46 -4.53 0.21 16.80
N ARG A 47 -5.48 -0.51 16.14
CA ARG A 47 -6.64 -1.12 16.80
C ARG A 47 -6.28 -2.39 17.58
N HIS A 48 -5.09 -2.94 17.37
CA HIS A 48 -4.63 -4.18 17.97
C HIS A 48 -3.37 -3.91 18.81
N PRO A 49 -3.49 -3.69 20.13
CA PRO A 49 -2.36 -3.36 20.99
C PRO A 49 -1.18 -4.33 20.90
N ASP A 50 -1.46 -5.64 20.79
CA ASP A 50 -0.43 -6.68 20.64
C ASP A 50 0.34 -6.58 19.32
N LEU A 51 -0.31 -6.11 18.24
CA LEU A 51 0.35 -5.88 16.95
C LEU A 51 1.12 -4.55 16.95
N ALA A 52 0.58 -3.53 17.62
CA ALA A 52 1.26 -2.26 17.82
C ALA A 52 2.55 -2.45 18.64
N GLU A 53 2.54 -3.28 19.69
CA GLU A 53 3.73 -3.63 20.48
C GLU A 53 4.82 -4.29 19.64
N LYS A 54 4.46 -5.11 18.65
CA LYS A 54 5.46 -5.73 17.74
C LYS A 54 6.24 -4.70 16.91
N LEU A 55 5.73 -3.48 16.74
CA LEU A 55 6.46 -2.40 16.05
C LEU A 55 7.68 -1.94 16.87
N THR A 56 7.61 -2.01 18.21
CA THR A 56 8.74 -1.60 19.07
C THR A 56 9.75 -2.74 19.29
N ALA A 57 9.36 -3.97 18.98
CA ALA A 57 10.24 -5.13 19.02
C ALA A 57 11.19 -5.18 17.80
N GLY A 58 12.32 -5.88 17.96
CA GLY A 58 13.17 -6.23 16.82
C GLY A 58 12.40 -7.12 15.83
N PRO A 59 12.57 -6.95 14.51
CA PRO A 59 13.59 -6.16 13.81
C PRO A 59 13.20 -4.70 13.51
N LEU A 60 12.04 -4.22 13.99
CA LEU A 60 11.48 -2.92 13.62
C LEU A 60 11.94 -1.81 14.55
N SER A 61 11.97 -2.09 15.86
CA SER A 61 12.57 -1.24 16.89
C SER A 61 12.14 0.23 16.84
N PHE A 62 10.89 0.51 16.46
CA PHE A 62 10.34 1.86 16.55
C PHE A 62 10.30 2.30 18.02
N THR A 63 10.65 3.56 18.31
CA THR A 63 10.61 4.10 19.69
C THR A 63 9.20 4.05 20.29
N SER A 64 8.18 4.19 19.44
CA SER A 64 6.77 4.07 19.80
C SER A 64 5.98 3.59 18.59
N PRO A 65 4.90 2.81 18.76
CA PRO A 65 4.03 2.40 17.66
C PRO A 65 3.49 3.57 16.85
N ALA A 66 3.24 4.72 17.51
CA ALA A 66 2.69 5.92 16.88
C ALA A 66 3.63 6.59 15.86
N LEU A 67 4.92 6.25 15.87
CA LEU A 67 5.90 6.78 14.90
C LEU A 67 5.85 6.05 13.56
N TRP A 68 5.23 4.88 13.49
CA TRP A 68 5.05 4.16 12.25
C TRP A 68 3.79 4.63 11.52
N ASN A 69 3.97 5.17 10.32
CA ASN A 69 2.89 5.75 9.51
C ASN A 69 2.19 4.75 8.58
N GLY A 70 2.41 3.45 8.77
CA GLY A 70 1.85 2.41 7.91
C GLY A 70 2.66 2.13 6.64
N TYR A 71 3.82 2.75 6.45
CA TYR A 71 4.71 2.44 5.33
C TYR A 71 5.27 1.02 5.43
N VAL A 72 5.11 0.26 4.34
CA VAL A 72 5.77 -1.02 4.12
C VAL A 72 6.71 -0.87 2.91
N PRO A 73 8.01 -1.22 3.04
CA PRO A 73 8.93 -1.19 1.91
C PRO A 73 8.43 -2.02 0.71
N PRO A 74 8.71 -1.59 -0.53
CA PRO A 74 8.22 -2.25 -1.73
C PRO A 74 8.69 -3.71 -1.80
N ARG A 75 7.91 -4.55 -2.47
CA ARG A 75 8.22 -5.98 -2.69
C ARG A 75 9.52 -6.17 -3.48
N GLN A 76 9.86 -5.25 -4.35
CA GLN A 76 11.06 -5.27 -5.16
C GLN A 76 11.80 -3.95 -5.06
N TRP A 77 13.12 -3.99 -5.05
CA TRP A 77 14.01 -2.84 -5.05
C TRP A 77 15.18 -3.11 -5.98
N GLY A 78 15.43 -2.22 -6.94
CA GLY A 78 16.54 -2.37 -7.88
C GLY A 78 16.52 -3.66 -8.72
N GLY A 79 15.33 -4.21 -9.01
CA GLY A 79 15.17 -5.47 -9.75
C GLY A 79 15.27 -6.76 -8.92
N ALA A 80 15.55 -6.66 -7.62
CA ALA A 80 15.61 -7.80 -6.71
C ALA A 80 14.40 -7.85 -5.77
N LEU A 81 14.03 -9.06 -5.31
CA LEU A 81 13.01 -9.23 -4.27
C LEU A 81 13.53 -8.69 -2.93
N ASN A 82 12.71 -7.89 -2.27
CA ASN A 82 12.98 -7.38 -0.94
C ASN A 82 12.59 -8.44 0.12
N THR A 83 13.59 -9.15 0.61
CA THR A 83 13.48 -10.19 1.64
C THR A 83 13.90 -9.72 3.02
N SER A 84 14.04 -8.41 3.25
CA SER A 84 14.57 -7.88 4.51
C SER A 84 13.69 -8.31 5.70
N PRO A 85 14.29 -8.60 6.88
CA PRO A 85 13.53 -8.95 8.08
C PRO A 85 12.50 -7.88 8.48
N GLN A 86 12.83 -6.60 8.27
CA GLN A 86 11.94 -5.48 8.51
C GLN A 86 10.69 -5.53 7.63
N ARG A 87 10.87 -5.72 6.32
CA ARG A 87 9.73 -5.82 5.40
C ARG A 87 8.87 -7.02 5.75
N ARG A 88 9.47 -8.17 6.03
CA ARG A 88 8.74 -9.38 6.43
C ARG A 88 7.89 -9.12 7.67
N ALA A 89 8.47 -8.56 8.73
CA ALA A 89 7.77 -8.25 9.97
C ALA A 89 6.59 -7.28 9.75
N LEU A 90 6.79 -6.21 8.97
CA LEU A 90 5.71 -5.26 8.65
C LEU A 90 4.58 -5.91 7.84
N VAL A 91 4.92 -6.75 6.86
CA VAL A 91 3.91 -7.49 6.07
C VAL A 91 3.11 -8.43 6.96
N GLU A 92 3.76 -9.16 7.86
CA GLU A 92 3.11 -10.08 8.81
C GLU A 92 2.16 -9.34 9.76
N ILE A 93 2.61 -8.20 10.33
CA ILE A 93 1.78 -7.34 11.19
C ILE A 93 0.55 -6.82 10.45
N CYS A 94 0.74 -6.27 9.24
CA CYS A 94 -0.36 -5.75 8.43
C CYS A 94 -1.34 -6.85 8.01
N ALA A 95 -0.84 -8.01 7.59
CA ALA A 95 -1.68 -9.13 7.18
C ALA A 95 -2.53 -9.67 8.35
N GLU A 96 -1.93 -9.75 9.54
CA GLU A 96 -2.64 -10.19 10.75
C GLU A 96 -3.71 -9.17 11.18
N ALA A 97 -3.41 -7.87 11.15
CA ALA A 97 -4.39 -6.82 11.42
C ALA A 97 -5.55 -6.88 10.40
N TRP A 98 -5.23 -7.05 9.12
CA TRP A 98 -6.25 -7.21 8.07
C TRP A 98 -7.16 -8.41 8.33
N ARG A 99 -6.57 -9.57 8.69
CA ARG A 99 -7.31 -10.81 8.95
C ARG A 99 -8.29 -10.66 10.12
N ARG A 100 -7.89 -9.96 11.18
CA ARG A 100 -8.75 -9.71 12.36
C ARG A 100 -9.94 -8.80 12.02
N GLU A 101 -9.75 -7.85 11.12
CA GLU A 101 -10.78 -6.89 10.71
C GLU A 101 -11.69 -7.46 9.60
N ASN A 102 -11.29 -8.55 8.94
CA ASN A 102 -12.06 -9.21 7.87
C ASN A 102 -12.19 -10.73 8.12
N PRO A 103 -12.87 -11.15 9.21
CA PRO A 103 -12.92 -12.55 9.63
C PRO A 103 -13.70 -13.48 8.67
N THR A 104 -14.42 -12.93 7.68
CA THR A 104 -15.34 -13.66 6.78
C THR A 104 -14.84 -13.83 5.35
N SER A 105 -13.58 -13.52 5.05
CA SER A 105 -13.00 -13.88 3.74
C SER A 105 -12.46 -15.32 3.77
N VAL A 106 -13.37 -16.28 3.59
CA VAL A 106 -13.07 -17.70 3.34
C VAL A 106 -13.77 -18.12 2.05
#